data_AF-A0A852RKA3-F1
#
_entry.id   AF-A0A852RKA3-F1
#
_cell.length_a   1.000
_cell.length_b   1.000
_cell.length_c   1.000
_cell.angle_alpha   90.00
_cell.angle_beta   90.00
_cell.angle_gamma   90.00
#
_symmetry.space_group_name_H-M   'P 1'
#
loop_
_entity.id
_entity.type
_entity.pdbx_description
1 polymer ?
#
loop_
_entity_poly.entity_id
_entity_poly.type
_entity_poly.pdbx_seq_one_letter_code
_entity_poly.pdbx_strand_id
1 'polypeptide(L)'
;MQLSPWRPVRPEPERFHDEGSADPPRIVLERVEAGDVHRRTERFRMLHRIAYRDREYGDLLVPADLGTFETDLTSVPTIFTWLVPRTGRHLPPALIHDGLVHAPDEAPTYLSVEGRVLDRVAADRVFRAAMRDTDTGPVRSWLVWSAITLSTIWHGSASWTRATHLRYRVAAAASVAIIVVLGVLATLDLFDVIDEVPWMGDRSFVMELVGGLAGAVVVPLLLGLTWGRFAVAGVVSGIALAVLLHVTVALGLITLAYQAAEWIARRRPVAAIVIAGIVIAAHLVLIVLFLTPFRSN
;
A
#
# COMPACT_ATOMS: atom_id res chain seq x y z
N MET A 1 17.61 28.11 12.61
CA MET A 1 17.29 26.88 11.86
C MET A 1 17.30 27.26 10.38
N GLN A 2 18.44 27.10 9.69
CA GLN A 2 18.52 27.41 8.27
C GLN A 2 17.72 26.35 7.50
N LEU A 3 16.61 26.77 6.91
CA LEU A 3 15.87 25.96 5.96
C LEU A 3 16.80 25.73 4.76
N SER A 4 17.36 24.53 4.67
CA SER A 4 18.09 24.11 3.47
C SER A 4 17.17 24.32 2.26
N PRO A 5 17.62 24.98 1.19
CA PRO A 5 16.77 25.24 0.03
C PRO A 5 16.22 23.92 -0.48
N TRP A 6 14.91 23.87 -0.75
CA TRP A 6 14.24 22.76 -1.40
C TRP A 6 14.89 22.53 -2.77
N ARG A 7 15.92 21.69 -2.83
CA ARG A 7 16.46 21.19 -4.08
C ARG A 7 15.47 20.14 -4.58
N PRO A 8 14.90 20.28 -5.79
CA PRO A 8 14.20 19.18 -6.40
C PRO A 8 15.18 18.00 -6.48
N VAL A 9 14.86 16.91 -5.78
CA VAL A 9 15.67 15.68 -5.82
C VAL A 9 15.50 15.15 -7.24
N ARG A 10 16.57 15.26 -8.04
CA ARG A 10 16.61 14.60 -9.34
C ARG A 10 16.80 13.10 -9.09
N PRO A 11 16.10 12.23 -9.83
CA PRO A 11 16.41 10.81 -9.81
C PRO A 11 17.90 10.59 -10.10
N GLU A 12 18.53 9.72 -9.32
CA GLU A 12 19.94 9.30 -9.44
C GLU A 12 19.95 7.76 -9.59
N PRO A 13 19.41 7.22 -10.71
CA PRO A 13 19.25 5.77 -10.89
C PRO A 13 20.58 5.00 -10.85
N GLU A 14 21.69 5.66 -11.17
CA GLU A 14 23.07 5.15 -11.08
C GLU A 14 23.51 4.76 -9.67
N ARG A 15 22.74 5.13 -8.63
CA ARG A 15 22.97 4.62 -7.27
C ARG A 15 22.64 3.14 -7.14
N PHE A 16 21.77 2.63 -7.99
CA PHE A 16 21.56 1.20 -8.13
C PHE A 16 22.56 0.63 -9.12
N HIS A 17 23.21 -0.46 -8.74
CA HIS A 17 24.23 -1.10 -9.55
C HIS A 17 24.32 -2.60 -9.25
N ASP A 18 24.94 -3.35 -10.17
CA ASP A 18 25.28 -4.75 -9.94
C ASP A 18 26.46 -4.89 -8.97
N GLU A 19 26.50 -6.00 -8.24
CA GLU A 19 27.62 -6.30 -7.33
C GLU A 19 28.97 -6.24 -8.06
N GLY A 20 29.89 -5.42 -7.54
CA GLY A 20 31.24 -5.29 -8.10
C GLY A 20 31.32 -4.58 -9.46
N SER A 21 30.22 -4.03 -9.97
CA SER A 21 30.18 -3.25 -11.21
C SER A 21 29.52 -1.89 -11.01
N ALA A 22 29.75 -0.96 -11.95
CA ALA A 22 28.97 0.28 -12.07
C ALA A 22 27.78 0.12 -13.04
N ASP A 23 27.59 -1.08 -13.59
CA ASP A 23 26.51 -1.38 -14.51
C ASP A 23 25.14 -1.30 -13.82
N PRO A 24 24.06 -0.96 -14.56
CA PRO A 24 22.71 -0.98 -14.03
C PRO A 24 22.33 -2.34 -13.42
N PRO A 25 21.49 -2.38 -12.37
CA PRO A 25 21.18 -3.61 -11.66
C PRO A 25 20.44 -4.61 -12.55
N ARG A 26 20.94 -5.84 -12.63
CA ARG A 26 20.29 -6.94 -13.34
C ARG A 26 19.45 -7.77 -12.37
N ILE A 27 18.14 -7.53 -12.40
CA ILE A 27 17.18 -8.29 -11.59
C ILE A 27 16.81 -9.58 -12.33
N VAL A 28 17.28 -10.73 -11.81
CA VAL A 28 16.89 -12.06 -12.27
C VAL A 28 16.29 -12.83 -11.11
N LEU A 29 15.07 -13.32 -11.32
CA LEU A 29 14.24 -13.92 -10.29
C LEU A 29 13.84 -15.33 -10.71
N GLU A 30 14.05 -16.29 -9.83
CA GLU A 30 13.53 -17.65 -9.95
C GLU A 30 12.27 -17.77 -9.10
N ARG A 31 11.13 -18.17 -9.70
CA ARG A 31 9.90 -18.43 -8.95
C ARG A 31 10.06 -19.70 -8.13
N VAL A 32 9.85 -19.59 -6.82
CA VAL A 32 9.86 -20.71 -5.86
C VAL A 32 8.44 -20.88 -5.32
N GLU A 33 7.91 -22.10 -5.35
CA GLU A 33 6.62 -22.38 -4.72
C GLU A 33 6.82 -22.64 -3.23
N ALA A 34 6.20 -21.80 -2.38
CA ALA A 34 6.22 -21.96 -0.94
C ALA A 34 4.81 -22.23 -0.40
N GLY A 35 4.66 -23.26 0.45
CA GLY A 35 3.42 -23.62 1.14
C GLY A 35 2.82 -24.96 0.69
N ASP A 36 1.78 -25.40 1.42
CA ASP A 36 1.05 -26.63 1.11
C ASP A 36 0.15 -26.46 -0.13
N VAL A 37 -0.32 -27.56 -0.72
CA VAL A 37 -1.22 -27.62 -1.89
C VAL A 37 -2.42 -26.68 -1.75
N HIS A 38 -2.87 -26.42 -0.52
CA HIS A 38 -4.02 -25.56 -0.20
C HIS A 38 -3.68 -24.07 0.03
N ARG A 39 -2.41 -23.71 0.23
CA ARG A 39 -1.91 -22.34 0.43
C ARG A 39 -0.55 -22.15 -0.24
N ARG A 40 -0.51 -22.18 -1.57
CA ARG A 40 0.67 -21.74 -2.32
C ARG A 40 0.77 -20.22 -2.26
N THR A 41 1.86 -19.74 -1.69
CA THR A 41 2.31 -18.35 -1.80
C THR A 41 3.43 -18.28 -2.82
N GLU A 42 3.34 -17.32 -3.73
CA GLU A 42 4.42 -17.10 -4.71
C GLU A 42 5.58 -16.40 -4.02
N ARG A 43 6.75 -17.03 -4.10
CA ARG A 43 8.02 -16.45 -3.66
C ARG A 43 9.02 -16.47 -4.80
N PHE A 44 10.04 -15.64 -4.68
CA PHE A 44 11.06 -15.49 -5.68
C PHE A 44 12.44 -15.48 -5.03
N ARG A 45 13.36 -16.27 -5.59
CA ARG A 45 14.77 -16.24 -5.23
C ARG A 45 15.51 -15.32 -6.18
N MET A 46 16.40 -14.49 -5.66
CA MET A 46 17.27 -13.66 -6.48
C MET A 46 18.47 -14.46 -6.98
N LEU A 47 18.72 -14.44 -8.29
CA LEU A 47 19.89 -15.12 -8.89
C LEU A 47 21.12 -14.22 -9.02
N HIS A 48 20.92 -12.90 -8.89
CA HIS A 48 21.98 -11.90 -8.85
C HIS A 48 21.75 -10.94 -7.69
N ARG A 49 22.85 -10.47 -7.11
CA ARG A 49 22.84 -9.47 -6.05
C ARG A 49 22.76 -8.08 -6.67
N ILE A 50 21.90 -7.24 -6.10
CA ILE A 50 21.83 -5.82 -6.44
C ILE A 50 22.44 -5.01 -5.31
N ALA A 51 23.03 -3.87 -5.65
CA ALA A 51 23.59 -2.91 -4.71
C ALA A 51 22.89 -1.56 -4.81
N TYR A 52 22.74 -0.89 -3.68
CA TYR A 52 22.24 0.48 -3.60
C TYR A 52 23.17 1.33 -2.74
N ARG A 53 23.65 2.43 -3.34
CA ARG A 53 24.50 3.42 -2.67
C ARG A 53 23.68 4.44 -1.90
N ASP A 54 23.40 4.13 -0.64
CA ASP A 54 22.73 5.06 0.27
C ASP A 54 23.66 6.20 0.69
N ARG A 55 23.08 7.40 0.84
CA ARG A 55 23.84 8.61 1.21
C ARG A 55 24.36 8.60 2.64
N GLU A 56 23.77 7.82 3.55
CA GLU A 56 24.14 7.74 4.97
C GLU A 56 24.79 6.40 5.34
N TYR A 57 24.33 5.31 4.72
CA TYR A 57 24.77 3.95 5.06
C TYR A 57 25.77 3.34 4.06
N GLY A 58 26.07 4.04 2.96
CA GLY A 58 27.02 3.55 1.96
C GLY A 58 26.42 2.46 1.07
N ASP A 59 27.27 1.54 0.61
CA ASP A 59 26.85 0.49 -0.32
C ASP A 59 26.17 -0.67 0.44
N LEU A 60 24.89 -0.86 0.13
CA LEU A 60 24.03 -1.91 0.69
C LEU A 60 23.72 -2.93 -0.40
N LEU A 61 24.11 -4.19 -0.19
CA LEU A 61 23.95 -5.25 -1.17
C LEU A 61 22.94 -6.30 -0.71
N VAL A 62 22.00 -6.67 -1.58
CA VAL A 62 20.96 -7.66 -1.31
C VAL A 62 20.89 -8.69 -2.44
N PRO A 63 20.88 -10.00 -2.15
CA PRO A 63 20.89 -10.60 -0.81
C PRO A 63 22.28 -10.99 -0.30
N ALA A 64 22.45 -11.13 1.02
CA ALA A 64 23.68 -11.64 1.65
C ALA A 64 24.03 -13.08 1.22
N ASP A 65 23.02 -13.90 0.94
CA ASP A 65 23.17 -15.24 0.39
C ASP A 65 22.08 -15.50 -0.66
N LEU A 66 22.51 -15.83 -1.88
CA LEU A 66 21.63 -16.11 -3.02
C LEU A 66 20.86 -17.43 -2.87
N GLY A 67 21.38 -18.38 -2.08
CA GLY A 67 20.75 -19.69 -1.89
C GLY A 67 19.52 -19.63 -0.99
N THR A 68 19.51 -18.72 -0.02
CA THR A 68 18.53 -18.70 1.08
C THR A 68 17.55 -17.53 1.03
N PHE A 69 17.88 -16.44 0.35
CA PHE A 69 17.00 -15.27 0.27
C PHE A 69 15.81 -15.49 -0.66
N GLU A 70 14.61 -15.29 -0.11
CA GLU A 70 13.35 -15.29 -0.84
C GLU A 70 12.59 -13.99 -0.58
N THR A 71 12.00 -13.43 -1.63
CA THR A 71 11.19 -12.21 -1.62
C THR A 71 9.82 -12.49 -2.24
N ASP A 72 8.79 -11.75 -1.81
CA ASP A 72 7.47 -11.75 -2.45
C ASP A 72 7.30 -10.57 -3.44
N LEU A 73 8.41 -9.94 -3.84
CA LEU A 73 8.58 -8.78 -4.73
C LEU A 73 8.05 -7.47 -4.17
N THR A 74 6.93 -7.50 -3.46
CA THR A 74 6.38 -6.48 -2.57
C THR A 74 5.13 -7.07 -1.91
N SER A 75 5.02 -7.06 -0.58
CA SER A 75 3.82 -7.48 0.17
C SER A 75 2.62 -6.51 0.01
N VAL A 76 2.16 -6.23 -1.21
CA VAL A 76 0.96 -5.43 -1.49
C VAL A 76 -0.28 -6.34 -1.49
N PRO A 77 -1.29 -6.07 -0.64
CA PRO A 77 -2.56 -6.79 -0.71
C PRO A 77 -3.18 -6.70 -2.11
N THR A 78 -3.72 -7.80 -2.63
CA THR A 78 -4.24 -7.89 -4.01
C THR A 78 -5.27 -6.80 -4.33
N ILE A 79 -6.09 -6.39 -3.37
CA ILE A 79 -7.07 -5.31 -3.57
C ILE A 79 -6.44 -3.94 -3.85
N PHE A 80 -5.14 -3.76 -3.60
CA PHE A 80 -4.42 -2.51 -3.85
C PHE A 80 -3.46 -2.59 -5.04
N THR A 81 -3.43 -3.69 -5.78
CA THR A 81 -2.53 -3.84 -6.95
C THR A 81 -2.91 -2.95 -8.12
N TRP A 82 -4.16 -2.47 -8.17
CA TRP A 82 -4.60 -1.43 -9.12
C TRP A 82 -3.95 -0.06 -8.83
N LEU A 83 -3.59 0.21 -7.57
CA LEU A 83 -2.97 1.46 -7.14
C LEU A 83 -1.44 1.38 -7.20
N VAL A 84 -0.88 0.28 -6.70
CA VAL A 84 0.55 0.00 -6.73
C VAL A 84 0.76 -1.39 -7.33
N PRO A 85 1.23 -1.51 -8.59
CA PRO A 85 1.50 -2.81 -9.18
C PRO A 85 2.63 -3.52 -8.42
N ARG A 86 2.69 -4.86 -8.45
CA ARG A 86 3.75 -5.64 -7.77
C ARG A 86 5.15 -5.46 -8.37
N THR A 87 5.23 -4.94 -9.60
CA THR A 87 6.48 -4.73 -10.32
C THR A 87 6.49 -3.36 -10.98
N GLY A 88 7.68 -2.89 -11.34
CA GLY A 88 7.90 -1.62 -12.02
C GLY A 88 9.13 -0.90 -11.48
N ARG A 89 9.15 0.43 -11.59
CA ARG A 89 10.30 1.26 -11.20
C ARG A 89 10.63 1.22 -9.69
N HIS A 90 9.69 0.79 -8.86
CA HIS A 90 9.86 0.62 -7.42
C HIS A 90 10.39 -0.77 -7.04
N LEU A 91 10.53 -1.69 -8.00
CA LEU A 91 11.00 -3.06 -7.73
C LEU A 91 12.42 -3.10 -7.15
N PRO A 92 13.45 -2.41 -7.72
CA PRO A 92 14.77 -2.42 -7.09
C PRO A 92 14.77 -1.89 -5.65
N PRO A 93 14.10 -0.75 -5.33
CA PRO A 93 13.88 -0.34 -3.94
C PRO A 93 13.22 -1.40 -3.06
N ALA A 94 12.18 -2.08 -3.57
CA ALA A 94 11.45 -3.10 -2.81
C ALA A 94 12.35 -4.29 -2.46
N LEU A 95 13.13 -4.78 -3.44
CA LEU A 95 14.10 -5.86 -3.22
C LEU A 95 15.16 -5.47 -2.18
N ILE A 96 15.68 -4.23 -2.24
CA ILE A 96 16.60 -3.73 -1.21
C ILE A 96 15.91 -3.73 0.16
N HIS A 97 14.67 -3.23 0.26
CA HIS A 97 13.95 -3.18 1.54
C HIS A 97 13.67 -4.56 2.13
N ASP A 98 13.25 -5.52 1.31
CA ASP A 98 13.03 -6.90 1.74
C ASP A 98 14.30 -7.53 2.32
N GLY A 99 15.47 -7.23 1.76
CA GLY A 99 16.76 -7.64 2.33
C GLY A 99 17.19 -6.88 3.59
N LEU A 100 16.76 -5.62 3.74
CA LEU A 100 17.10 -4.81 4.92
C LEU A 100 16.19 -5.11 6.12
N VAL A 101 14.99 -5.66 5.90
CA VAL A 101 14.06 -6.00 6.97
C VAL A 101 14.32 -7.42 7.46
N HIS A 102 14.74 -7.53 8.72
CA HIS A 102 14.93 -8.81 9.42
C HIS A 102 14.36 -8.72 10.83
N ALA A 103 13.98 -9.87 11.42
CA ALA A 103 13.60 -9.92 12.82
C ALA A 103 14.81 -9.62 13.74
N PRO A 104 14.59 -9.22 15.01
CA PRO A 104 15.70 -8.93 15.94
C PRO A 104 16.63 -10.12 16.21
N ASP A 105 16.11 -11.35 16.05
CA ASP A 105 16.79 -12.62 16.26
C ASP A 105 17.30 -13.27 14.96
N GLU A 106 17.02 -12.65 13.80
CA GLU A 106 17.48 -13.12 12.50
C GLU A 106 18.76 -12.40 12.07
N ALA A 107 19.64 -13.14 11.38
CA ALA A 107 20.81 -12.54 10.77
C ALA A 107 20.37 -11.61 9.62
N PRO A 108 21.05 -10.46 9.42
CA PRO A 108 20.80 -9.59 8.28
C PRO A 108 20.92 -10.35 6.95
N THR A 109 19.93 -10.19 6.08
CA THR A 109 19.92 -10.78 4.72
C THR A 109 20.52 -9.85 3.67
N TYR A 110 21.31 -8.86 4.11
CA TYR A 110 22.07 -7.92 3.29
C TYR A 110 23.53 -7.82 3.76
N LEU A 111 24.38 -7.28 2.91
CA LEU A 111 25.74 -6.89 3.25
C LEU A 111 25.85 -5.36 3.24
N SER A 112 26.44 -4.79 4.28
CA SER A 112 26.88 -3.38 4.30
C SER A 112 28.38 -3.37 4.17
N VAL A 113 28.91 -2.68 3.15
CA VAL A 113 30.35 -2.53 2.94
C VAL A 113 31.00 -1.83 4.15
N GLU A 114 30.27 -0.89 4.75
CA GLU A 114 30.67 -0.14 5.93
C GLU A 114 30.38 -0.85 7.26
N GLY A 115 29.88 -2.09 7.23
CA GLY A 115 29.59 -2.90 8.41
C GLY A 115 28.46 -2.36 9.30
N ARG A 116 27.55 -1.56 8.73
CA ARG A 116 26.44 -0.96 9.50
C ARG A 116 25.25 -1.90 9.58
N VAL A 117 24.68 -1.99 10.78
CA VAL A 117 23.42 -2.71 11.03
C VAL A 117 22.27 -1.70 11.08
N LEU A 118 21.31 -1.87 10.18
CA LEU A 118 20.11 -1.07 10.06
C LEU A 118 18.96 -1.72 10.86
N ASP A 119 18.24 -0.89 11.61
CA ASP A 119 16.94 -1.29 12.15
C ASP A 119 15.84 -1.08 11.09
N ARG A 120 14.63 -1.55 11.37
CA ARG A 120 13.49 -1.45 10.43
C ARG A 120 13.17 0.00 10.03
N VAL A 121 13.42 0.96 10.92
CA VAL A 121 13.16 2.39 10.65
C VAL A 121 14.23 2.97 9.72
N ALA A 122 15.49 2.57 9.90
CA ALA A 122 16.57 2.88 8.97
C ALA A 122 16.31 2.26 7.58
N ALA A 123 15.83 1.01 7.53
CA ALA A 123 15.42 0.35 6.28
C ALA A 123 14.31 1.14 5.56
N ASP A 124 13.27 1.60 6.27
CA ASP A 124 12.20 2.42 5.68
C ASP A 124 12.71 3.76 5.14
N ARG A 125 13.71 4.36 5.81
CA ARG A 125 14.37 5.59 5.35
C ARG A 125 15.16 5.36 4.07
N VAL A 126 15.94 4.27 4.03
CA VAL A 126 16.70 3.84 2.84
C VAL A 126 15.74 3.59 1.69
N PHE A 127 14.66 2.82 1.91
CA PHE A 127 13.65 2.56 0.89
C PHE A 127 13.06 3.84 0.30
N ARG A 128 12.72 4.82 1.14
CA ARG A 128 12.21 6.12 0.68
C ARG A 128 13.22 6.90 -0.15
N ALA A 129 14.50 6.85 0.22
CA ALA A 129 15.57 7.47 -0.56
C ALA A 129 15.74 6.75 -1.91
N ALA A 130 15.83 5.43 -1.89
CA ALA A 130 15.95 4.59 -3.08
C ALA A 130 14.79 4.82 -4.06
N MET A 131 13.55 4.91 -3.55
CA MET A 131 12.36 5.26 -4.34
C MET A 131 12.46 6.62 -5.03
N ARG A 132 13.13 7.61 -4.43
CA ARG A 132 13.36 8.93 -5.05
C ARG A 132 14.50 8.92 -6.05
N ASP A 133 15.48 8.04 -5.85
CA ASP A 133 16.61 7.89 -6.77
C ASP A 133 16.18 7.10 -8.03
N THR A 134 15.13 6.27 -7.94
CA THR A 134 14.42 5.75 -9.11
C THR A 134 13.43 6.76 -9.70
N ASP A 135 13.02 6.56 -10.96
CA ASP A 135 11.96 7.35 -11.63
C ASP A 135 10.53 6.98 -11.15
N THR A 136 10.37 6.72 -9.85
CA THR A 136 9.08 6.45 -9.21
C THR A 136 8.40 7.78 -8.87
N GLY A 137 7.19 7.98 -9.41
CA GLY A 137 6.44 9.22 -9.21
C GLY A 137 6.21 9.57 -7.73
N PRO A 138 6.25 10.86 -7.35
CA PRO A 138 6.34 11.29 -5.96
C PRO A 138 5.15 10.83 -5.12
N VAL A 139 3.93 10.92 -5.65
CA VAL A 139 2.71 10.47 -4.95
C VAL A 139 2.78 8.98 -4.62
N ARG A 140 3.18 8.15 -5.60
CA ARG A 140 3.35 6.70 -5.39
C ARG A 140 4.41 6.42 -4.34
N SER A 141 5.55 7.12 -4.40
CA SER A 141 6.63 6.95 -3.43
C SER A 141 6.18 7.27 -2.00
N TRP A 142 5.36 8.31 -1.82
CA TRP A 142 4.76 8.64 -0.53
C TRP A 142 3.77 7.60 -0.05
N LEU A 143 2.87 7.12 -0.91
CA LEU A 143 1.88 6.10 -0.56
C LEU A 143 2.54 4.80 -0.11
N VAL A 144 3.49 4.28 -0.90
CA VAL A 144 4.18 3.01 -0.59
C VAL A 144 5.01 3.15 0.68
N TRP A 145 5.78 4.22 0.83
CA TRP A 145 6.56 4.45 2.06
C TRP A 145 5.67 4.56 3.31
N SER A 146 4.51 5.20 3.21
CA SER A 146 3.60 5.36 4.36
C SER A 146 2.96 4.02 4.75
N ALA A 147 2.65 3.14 3.77
CA ALA A 147 2.20 1.78 4.02
C ALA A 147 3.28 0.93 4.71
N ILE A 148 4.53 1.02 4.25
CA ILE A 148 5.66 0.34 4.88
C ILE A 148 5.88 0.86 6.31
N THR A 149 5.83 2.17 6.52
CA THR A 149 5.94 2.77 7.86
C THR A 149 4.85 2.25 8.80
N LEU A 150 3.61 2.06 8.30
CA LEU A 150 2.53 1.45 9.08
C LEU A 150 2.83 -0.01 9.44
N SER A 151 3.41 -0.78 8.52
CA SER A 151 3.91 -2.13 8.78
C SER A 151 4.99 -2.13 9.87
N THR A 152 5.92 -1.18 9.83
CA THR A 152 6.94 -0.98 10.87
C THR A 152 6.35 -0.60 12.22
N ILE A 153 5.30 0.23 12.25
CA ILE A 153 4.56 0.53 13.49
C ILE A 153 3.94 -0.75 14.08
N TRP A 154 3.42 -1.64 13.24
CA TRP A 154 2.77 -2.87 13.69
C TRP A 154 3.77 -3.89 14.22
N HIS A 155 4.83 -4.17 13.47
CA HIS A 155 5.86 -5.17 13.83
C HIS A 155 6.86 -4.65 14.86
N GLY A 156 7.08 -3.34 14.91
CA GLY A 156 8.06 -2.71 15.79
C GLY A 156 9.44 -2.57 15.13
N SER A 157 10.35 -1.91 15.87
CA SER A 157 11.76 -1.82 15.52
C SER A 157 12.60 -2.22 16.72
N ALA A 158 13.80 -2.77 16.48
CA ALA A 158 14.73 -3.17 17.53
C ALA A 158 15.11 -2.00 18.46
N SER A 159 15.04 -0.75 17.97
CA SER A 159 15.33 0.45 18.75
C SER A 159 14.21 0.88 19.71
N TRP A 160 13.04 0.22 19.70
CA TRP A 160 11.87 0.68 20.46
C TRP A 160 11.69 -0.05 21.79
N THR A 161 11.37 0.72 22.83
CA THR A 161 10.81 0.15 24.06
C THR A 161 9.37 -0.31 23.83
N ARG A 162 8.88 -1.26 24.65
CA ARG A 162 7.49 -1.73 24.60
C ARG A 162 6.47 -0.59 24.70
N ALA A 163 6.73 0.39 25.57
CA ALA A 163 5.87 1.56 25.74
C ALA A 163 5.83 2.44 24.47
N THR A 164 6.98 2.64 23.82
CA THR A 164 7.08 3.40 22.57
C THR A 164 6.35 2.69 21.43
N HIS A 165 6.55 1.38 21.31
CA HIS A 165 5.87 0.56 20.31
C HIS A 165 4.35 0.58 20.51
N LEU A 166 3.88 0.39 21.74
CA LEU A 166 2.45 0.45 22.07
C LEU A 166 1.87 1.83 21.75
N ARG A 167 2.57 2.93 22.09
CA ARG A 167 2.13 4.29 21.77
C ARG A 167 1.89 4.46 20.27
N TYR A 168 2.83 4.03 19.43
CA TYR A 168 2.67 4.15 17.98
C TYR A 168 1.53 3.28 17.46
N ARG A 169 1.38 2.04 17.97
CA ARG A 169 0.28 1.15 17.57
C ARG A 169 -1.09 1.72 17.94
N VAL A 170 -1.23 2.24 19.17
CA VAL A 170 -2.48 2.85 19.63
C VAL A 170 -2.80 4.09 18.81
N ALA A 171 -1.82 4.99 18.58
CA ALA A 171 -2.04 6.18 17.75
C ALA A 171 -2.46 5.83 16.32
N ALA A 172 -1.78 4.86 15.69
CA ALA A 172 -2.11 4.43 14.33
C ALA A 172 -3.48 3.74 14.26
N ALA A 173 -3.78 2.81 15.18
CA ALA A 173 -5.05 2.10 15.22
C ALA A 173 -6.23 3.05 15.50
N ALA A 174 -6.07 3.98 16.46
CA ALA A 174 -7.07 4.99 16.75
C ALA A 174 -7.30 5.91 15.55
N SER A 175 -6.23 6.34 14.87
CA SER A 175 -6.35 7.16 13.66
C SER A 175 -7.12 6.44 12.55
N VAL A 176 -6.79 5.18 12.27
CA VAL A 176 -7.49 4.35 11.29
C VAL A 176 -8.96 4.18 11.66
N ALA A 177 -9.26 3.85 12.92
CA ALA A 177 -10.64 3.68 13.39
C ALA A 177 -11.45 4.97 13.23
N ILE A 178 -10.91 6.12 13.63
CA ILE A 178 -11.57 7.43 13.50
C ILE A 178 -11.83 7.74 12.02
N ILE A 179 -10.85 7.55 11.15
CA ILE A 179 -10.99 7.83 9.71
C ILE A 179 -12.03 6.93 9.07
N VAL A 180 -12.06 5.64 9.41
CA VAL A 180 -13.06 4.70 8.89
C VAL A 180 -14.46 5.09 9.36
N VAL A 181 -14.65 5.36 10.66
CA VAL A 181 -15.95 5.75 11.21
C VAL A 181 -16.45 7.05 10.56
N LEU A 182 -15.61 8.08 10.53
CA LEU A 182 -15.98 9.37 9.92
C LEU A 182 -16.21 9.25 8.41
N GLY A 183 -15.42 8.42 7.72
CA GLY A 183 -15.61 8.17 6.29
C GLY A 183 -16.94 7.47 6.01
N VAL A 184 -17.34 6.49 6.83
CA VAL A 184 -18.65 5.83 6.75
C VAL A 184 -19.77 6.84 7.01
N LEU A 185 -19.68 7.62 8.08
CA LEU A 185 -20.69 8.65 8.39
C LEU A 185 -20.81 9.67 7.26
N ALA A 186 -19.69 10.18 6.74
CA ALA A 186 -19.69 11.10 5.60
C ALA A 186 -20.26 10.48 4.32
N THR A 187 -20.16 9.15 4.17
CA THR A 187 -20.78 8.44 3.04
C THR A 187 -22.29 8.42 3.18
N LEU A 188 -22.77 8.05 4.37
CA LEU A 188 -24.18 7.96 4.66
C LEU A 188 -24.84 9.33 4.53
N ASP A 189 -24.15 10.38 4.98
CA ASP A 189 -24.57 11.77 4.86
C ASP A 189 -24.65 12.23 3.39
N LEU A 190 -23.63 11.93 2.57
CA LEU A 190 -23.63 12.24 1.13
C LEU A 190 -24.76 11.57 0.33
N PHE A 191 -25.36 10.50 0.88
CA PHE A 191 -26.48 9.79 0.27
C PHE A 191 -27.82 10.06 0.99
N ASP A 192 -27.89 11.12 1.81
CA ASP A 192 -29.08 11.54 2.56
C ASP A 192 -29.65 10.44 3.49
N VAL A 193 -28.80 9.51 3.94
CA VAL A 193 -29.21 8.44 4.88
C VAL A 193 -29.19 8.96 6.32
N ILE A 194 -28.28 9.89 6.62
CA ILE A 194 -28.14 10.62 7.89
C ILE A 194 -27.80 12.09 7.60
N ASP A 195 -27.92 12.97 8.59
CA ASP A 195 -27.65 14.42 8.49
C ASP A 195 -26.80 14.94 9.67
N GLU A 196 -26.11 14.02 10.35
CA GLU A 196 -25.44 14.24 11.64
C GLU A 196 -23.97 14.71 11.50
N VAL A 197 -23.39 14.77 10.29
CA VAL A 197 -21.99 15.16 10.11
C VAL A 197 -21.84 16.69 10.14
N PRO A 198 -21.20 17.29 11.16
CA PRO A 198 -21.34 18.74 11.42
C PRO A 198 -20.81 19.67 10.31
N TRP A 199 -19.89 19.20 9.46
CA TRP A 199 -19.31 19.99 8.37
C TRP A 199 -19.98 19.76 7.01
N MET A 200 -20.84 18.73 6.89
CA MET A 200 -21.64 18.45 5.70
C MET A 200 -23.01 19.09 5.91
N GLY A 201 -23.85 18.54 6.80
CA GLY A 201 -25.16 19.08 7.16
C GLY A 201 -26.10 19.22 5.96
N ASP A 202 -27.30 19.78 6.17
CA ASP A 202 -28.29 19.99 5.09
C ASP A 202 -27.81 21.09 4.13
N ARG A 203 -27.10 20.69 3.06
CA ARG A 203 -26.52 21.60 2.06
C ARG A 203 -26.79 21.06 0.66
N SER A 204 -26.36 21.78 -0.35
CA SER A 204 -26.35 21.21 -1.71
C SER A 204 -25.31 20.10 -1.81
N PHE A 205 -25.58 19.08 -2.61
CA PHE A 205 -24.67 17.96 -2.89
C PHE A 205 -23.21 18.37 -3.17
N VAL A 206 -22.99 19.46 -3.92
CA VAL A 206 -21.63 19.95 -4.22
C VAL A 206 -20.92 20.45 -2.95
N MET A 207 -21.64 21.12 -2.05
CA MET A 207 -21.09 21.61 -0.79
C MET A 207 -20.84 20.48 0.20
N GLU A 208 -21.68 19.45 0.22
CA GLU A 208 -21.44 18.22 0.98
C GLU A 208 -20.21 17.48 0.47
N LEU A 209 -20.06 17.33 -0.86
CA LEU A 209 -18.89 16.70 -1.46
C LEU A 209 -17.60 17.45 -1.11
N VAL A 210 -17.61 18.79 -1.20
CA VAL A 210 -16.48 19.64 -0.80
C VAL A 210 -16.21 19.53 0.71
N GLY A 211 -17.26 19.53 1.53
CA GLY A 211 -17.16 19.36 2.98
C GLY A 211 -16.57 18.00 3.37
N GLY A 212 -17.04 16.93 2.74
CA GLY A 212 -16.51 15.57 2.91
C GLY A 212 -15.05 15.47 2.50
N LEU A 213 -14.66 16.05 1.35
CA LEU A 213 -13.28 16.09 0.91
C LEU A 213 -12.40 16.92 1.86
N ALA A 214 -12.89 18.06 2.36
CA ALA A 214 -12.19 18.87 3.35
C ALA A 214 -11.96 18.07 4.65
N GLY A 215 -12.99 17.36 5.14
CA GLY A 215 -12.87 16.44 6.27
C GLY A 215 -11.83 15.34 6.03
N ALA A 216 -11.83 14.74 4.83
CA ALA A 216 -10.87 13.71 4.41
C ALA A 216 -9.41 14.20 4.31
N VAL A 217 -9.17 15.52 4.34
CA VAL A 217 -7.83 16.11 4.37
C VAL A 217 -7.47 16.61 5.77
N VAL A 218 -8.35 17.42 6.37
CA VAL A 218 -8.09 18.09 7.66
C VAL A 218 -7.99 17.10 8.80
N VAL A 219 -8.89 16.10 8.86
CA VAL A 219 -8.87 15.11 9.96
C VAL A 219 -7.57 14.29 9.94
N PRO A 220 -7.12 13.70 8.81
CA PRO A 220 -5.81 13.06 8.73
C PRO A 220 -4.62 13.97 9.04
N LEU A 221 -4.67 15.26 8.66
CA LEU A 221 -3.61 16.21 8.99
C LEU A 221 -3.43 16.33 10.51
N LEU A 222 -4.53 16.47 11.24
CA LEU A 222 -4.52 16.57 12.71
C LEU A 222 -4.14 15.25 13.37
N LEU A 223 -4.72 14.14 12.93
CA LEU A 223 -4.41 12.80 13.47
C LEU A 223 -2.94 12.43 13.22
N GLY A 224 -2.38 12.79 12.07
CA GLY A 224 -0.97 12.55 11.75
C GLY A 224 -0.02 13.14 12.78
N LEU A 225 -0.33 14.29 13.39
CA LEU A 225 0.52 14.89 14.43
C LEU A 225 0.71 13.97 15.65
N THR A 226 -0.27 13.11 15.95
CA THR A 226 -0.20 12.16 17.06
C THR A 226 0.83 11.04 16.84
N TRP A 227 1.30 10.86 15.60
CA TRP A 227 2.29 9.85 15.24
C TRP A 227 3.74 10.30 15.51
N GLY A 228 3.94 11.52 16.01
CA GLY A 228 5.25 12.05 16.38
C GLY A 228 6.20 12.11 15.18
N ARG A 229 7.33 11.40 15.24
CA ARG A 229 8.30 11.36 14.12
C ARG A 229 7.74 10.76 12.83
N PHE A 230 6.66 9.98 12.92
CA PHE A 230 5.98 9.39 11.77
C PHE A 230 4.82 10.26 11.26
N ALA A 231 4.73 11.53 11.68
CA ALA A 231 3.60 12.38 11.36
C ALA A 231 3.27 12.45 9.87
N VAL A 232 4.29 12.59 9.01
CA VAL A 232 4.05 12.65 7.57
C VAL A 232 3.49 11.34 7.00
N ALA A 233 3.94 10.18 7.51
CA ALA A 233 3.37 8.90 7.12
C ALA A 233 1.91 8.78 7.59
N GLY A 234 1.62 9.23 8.82
CA GLY A 234 0.26 9.29 9.35
C GLY A 234 -0.67 10.16 8.51
N VAL A 235 -0.22 11.35 8.10
CA VAL A 235 -0.96 12.24 7.21
C VAL A 235 -1.23 11.58 5.86
N VAL A 236 -0.19 11.07 5.19
CA VAL A 236 -0.34 10.48 3.85
C VAL A 236 -1.23 9.23 3.90
N SER A 237 -0.99 8.32 4.84
CA SER A 237 -1.83 7.13 5.02
C SER A 237 -3.27 7.50 5.36
N GLY A 238 -3.48 8.51 6.21
CA GLY A 238 -4.81 8.93 6.60
C GLY A 238 -5.60 9.59 5.48
N ILE A 239 -4.97 10.48 4.70
CA ILE A 239 -5.61 11.10 3.51
C ILE A 239 -5.91 10.02 2.47
N ALA A 240 -4.95 9.14 2.19
CA ALA A 240 -5.14 8.05 1.24
C ALA A 240 -6.30 7.14 1.67
N LEU A 241 -6.35 6.75 2.95
CA LEU A 241 -7.44 5.94 3.48
C LEU A 241 -8.78 6.67 3.39
N ALA A 242 -8.86 7.93 3.82
CA ALA A 242 -10.11 8.70 3.83
C ALA A 242 -10.69 8.88 2.41
N VAL A 243 -9.84 9.18 1.42
CA VAL A 243 -10.24 9.38 0.02
C VAL A 243 -10.54 8.06 -0.68
N LEU A 244 -9.79 6.99 -0.39
CA LEU A 244 -9.91 5.70 -1.08
C LEU A 244 -10.81 4.70 -0.36
N LEU A 245 -11.36 5.04 0.81
CA LEU A 245 -12.18 4.13 1.62
C LEU A 245 -13.32 3.52 0.78
N HIS A 246 -14.10 4.38 0.12
CA HIS A 246 -15.27 3.99 -0.66
C HIS A 246 -14.91 3.13 -1.86
N VAL A 247 -13.84 3.50 -2.57
CA VAL A 247 -13.29 2.72 -3.69
C VAL A 247 -12.84 1.35 -3.21
N THR A 248 -12.19 1.29 -2.04
CA THR A 248 -11.72 0.04 -1.44
C THR A 248 -12.90 -0.86 -1.04
N VAL A 249 -13.95 -0.30 -0.46
CA VAL A 249 -15.18 -1.04 -0.12
C VAL A 249 -15.83 -1.58 -1.39
N ALA A 250 -16.00 -0.76 -2.43
CA ALA A 250 -16.59 -1.18 -3.70
C ALA A 250 -15.79 -2.32 -4.37
N LEU A 251 -14.47 -2.18 -4.47
CA LEU A 251 -13.59 -3.23 -5.01
C LEU A 251 -13.63 -4.50 -4.15
N GLY A 252 -13.75 -4.36 -2.83
CA GLY A 252 -13.89 -5.48 -1.90
C GLY A 252 -15.17 -6.26 -2.16
N LEU A 253 -16.30 -5.56 -2.31
CA LEU A 253 -17.60 -6.17 -2.64
C LEU A 253 -17.57 -6.88 -4.00
N ILE A 254 -17.00 -6.24 -5.03
CA ILE A 254 -16.83 -6.85 -6.36
C ILE A 254 -15.96 -8.11 -6.27
N THR A 255 -14.86 -8.05 -5.52
CA THR A 255 -13.96 -9.19 -5.33
C THR A 255 -14.65 -10.34 -4.60
N LEU A 256 -15.42 -10.06 -3.55
CA LEU A 256 -16.20 -11.07 -2.83
C LEU A 256 -17.28 -11.69 -3.71
N ALA A 257 -17.98 -10.88 -4.51
CA ALA A 257 -18.98 -11.37 -5.45
C ALA A 257 -18.35 -12.32 -6.50
N TYR A 258 -17.18 -11.95 -7.04
CA TYR A 258 -16.42 -12.82 -7.94
C TYR A 258 -16.00 -14.12 -7.26
N GLN A 259 -15.43 -14.05 -6.05
CA GLN A 259 -15.02 -15.24 -5.31
C GLN A 259 -16.20 -16.17 -4.98
N ALA A 260 -17.36 -15.60 -4.65
CA ALA A 260 -18.59 -16.36 -4.43
C ALA A 260 -19.07 -17.03 -5.73
N ALA A 261 -19.08 -16.30 -6.85
CA ALA A 261 -19.44 -16.85 -8.16
C ALA A 261 -18.53 -18.01 -8.55
N GLU A 262 -17.22 -17.84 -8.40
CA GLU A 262 -16.22 -18.87 -8.67
C GLU A 262 -16.38 -20.09 -7.75
N TRP A 263 -16.68 -19.85 -6.46
CA TRP A 263 -16.97 -20.93 -5.52
C TRP A 263 -18.23 -21.72 -5.91
N ILE A 264 -19.31 -21.04 -6.33
CA ILE A 264 -20.53 -21.69 -6.81
C ILE A 264 -20.24 -22.47 -8.09
N ALA A 265 -19.52 -21.88 -9.05
CA ALA A 265 -19.19 -22.53 -10.32
C ALA A 265 -18.40 -23.83 -10.10
N ARG A 266 -17.41 -23.81 -9.20
CA ARG A 266 -16.60 -25.00 -8.87
C ARG A 266 -17.37 -26.10 -8.14
N ARG A 267 -18.33 -25.75 -7.27
CA ARG A 267 -19.08 -26.74 -6.47
C ARG A 267 -20.42 -27.17 -7.07
N ARG A 268 -21.08 -26.29 -7.81
CA ARG A 268 -22.45 -26.44 -8.33
C ARG A 268 -22.59 -25.76 -9.71
N PRO A 269 -22.00 -26.32 -10.77
CA PRO A 269 -21.93 -25.67 -12.09
C PRO A 269 -23.32 -25.38 -12.69
N VAL A 270 -24.30 -26.26 -12.47
CA VAL A 270 -25.69 -26.04 -12.94
C VAL A 270 -26.32 -24.82 -12.25
N ALA A 271 -26.11 -24.65 -10.95
CA ALA A 271 -26.62 -23.48 -10.22
C ALA A 271 -25.97 -22.18 -10.71
N ALA A 272 -24.68 -22.21 -11.03
CA ALA A 272 -23.98 -21.05 -11.60
C ALA A 272 -24.59 -20.64 -12.96
N ILE A 273 -24.88 -21.60 -13.84
CA ILE A 273 -25.50 -21.33 -15.15
C ILE A 273 -26.91 -20.72 -14.97
N VAL A 274 -27.72 -21.27 -14.06
CA VAL A 274 -29.07 -20.75 -13.77
C VAL A 274 -29.00 -19.31 -13.24
N ILE A 275 -28.12 -19.04 -12.26
CA ILE A 275 -27.92 -17.70 -11.71
C ILE A 275 -27.48 -16.72 -12.81
N ALA A 276 -26.50 -17.11 -13.64
CA ALA A 276 -26.05 -16.30 -14.76
C ALA A 276 -27.18 -15.99 -15.74
N GLY A 277 -27.99 -16.99 -16.10
CA GLY A 277 -29.17 -16.83 -16.96
C GLY A 277 -30.19 -15.84 -16.40
N ILE A 278 -30.50 -15.92 -15.09
CA ILE A 278 -31.41 -15.00 -14.41
C ILE A 278 -30.85 -13.56 -14.43
N VAL A 279 -29.56 -13.39 -14.11
CA VAL A 279 -28.92 -12.07 -14.10
C VAL A 279 -28.93 -11.44 -15.48
N ILE A 280 -28.60 -12.21 -16.53
CA ILE A 280 -28.63 -11.74 -17.92
C ILE A 280 -30.06 -11.34 -18.33
N ALA A 281 -31.05 -12.18 -18.04
CA ALA A 281 -32.45 -11.88 -18.36
C ALA A 281 -32.94 -10.60 -17.66
N ALA A 282 -32.61 -10.43 -16.37
CA ALA A 282 -32.94 -9.23 -15.62
C ALA A 282 -32.28 -7.96 -16.21
N HIS A 283 -31.01 -8.04 -16.62
CA HIS A 283 -30.32 -6.92 -17.27
C HIS A 283 -30.92 -6.58 -18.63
N LEU A 284 -31.30 -7.59 -19.42
CA LEU A 284 -31.99 -7.36 -20.70
C LEU A 284 -33.35 -6.66 -20.48
N VAL A 285 -34.10 -7.06 -19.46
CA VAL A 285 -35.36 -6.39 -19.08
C VAL A 285 -35.11 -4.93 -18.69
N LEU A 286 -34.12 -4.66 -17.84
CA LEU A 286 -33.75 -3.29 -17.47
C LEU A 286 -33.36 -2.46 -18.70
N ILE A 287 -32.50 -3.00 -19.56
CA ILE A 287 -32.08 -2.30 -20.79
C ILE A 287 -33.29 -1.97 -21.66
N VAL A 288 -34.23 -2.91 -21.85
CA VAL A 288 -35.46 -2.67 -22.61
C VAL A 288 -36.27 -1.54 -21.96
N LEU A 289 -36.51 -1.60 -20.65
CA LEU A 289 -37.28 -0.58 -19.91
C LEU A 289 -36.65 0.81 -19.99
N PHE A 290 -35.32 0.92 -19.93
CA PHE A 290 -34.59 2.19 -19.99
C PHE A 290 -34.38 2.72 -21.42
N LEU A 291 -34.34 1.84 -22.44
CA LEU A 291 -34.18 2.23 -23.85
C LEU A 291 -35.52 2.44 -24.58
N THR A 292 -36.64 1.91 -24.09
CA THR A 292 -37.95 2.30 -24.62
C THR A 292 -38.26 3.71 -24.14
N PRO A 293 -38.30 4.72 -25.03
CA PRO A 293 -38.73 6.05 -24.65
C PRO A 293 -40.15 5.92 -24.10
N PHE A 294 -40.39 6.46 -22.90
CA PHE A 294 -41.74 6.67 -22.40
C PHE A 294 -42.54 7.38 -23.50
N ARG A 295 -43.41 6.64 -24.19
CA ARG A 295 -44.42 7.22 -25.06
C ARG A 295 -45.39 7.92 -24.12
N SER A 296 -45.14 9.19 -23.82
CA SER A 296 -46.12 10.08 -23.22
C SER A 296 -47.24 10.30 -24.24
N ASN A 297 -48.41 9.74 -23.95
CA ASN A 297 -49.68 10.21 -24.48
C ASN A 297 -50.06 11.54 -23.80
#